data_AF-A0A3P3U3K5-F1
#
_entry.id   AF-A0A3P3U3K5-F1
#
_cell.length_a   1.000
_cell.length_b   1.000
_cell.length_c   1.000
_cell.angle_alpha   90.00
_cell.angle_beta   90.00
_cell.angle_gamma   90.00
#
_symmetry.space_group_name_H-M   'P 1'
#
loop_
_entity.id
_entity.type
_entity.pdbx_description
1 polymer ?
#
loop_
_entity_poly.entity_id
_entity_poly.type
_entity_poly.pdbx_seq_one_letter_code
_entity_poly.pdbx_strand_id
1 'polypeptide(L)'
;MRDGIYLEDSKNLDITGNQIFGSRYGIHCMYIDGTKIVGNRGEHNVTGAMIMGVTDVLVSGNSFAKQSSNVNSQGILLYDVQTSLVENKRPPE
;
A
#
# COMPACT_ATOMS: atom_id res chain seq x y z
N MET A 1 -7.88 11.84 11.58
CA MET A 1 -6.65 11.25 11.00
C MET A 1 -6.92 11.00 9.53
N ARG A 2 -6.00 11.39 8.64
CA ARG A 2 -6.16 11.27 7.18
C ARG A 2 -5.26 10.15 6.65
N ASP A 3 -5.47 9.82 5.38
CA ASP A 3 -4.64 8.87 4.64
C ASP A 3 -3.42 9.61 4.07
N GLY A 4 -2.29 8.91 3.98
CA GLY A 4 -1.06 9.49 3.44
C GLY A 4 -1.15 9.66 1.92
N ILE A 5 -1.39 8.57 1.22
CA ILE A 5 -1.66 8.54 -0.23
C ILE A 5 -3.01 7.86 -0.45
N TYR A 6 -3.90 8.54 -1.16
CA TYR A 6 -5.22 8.04 -1.51
C TYR A 6 -5.37 7.97 -3.02
N LEU A 7 -5.85 6.82 -3.52
CA LEU A 7 -6.16 6.58 -4.92
C LEU A 7 -7.50 5.86 -5.01
N GLU A 8 -8.33 6.35 -5.92
CA GLU A 8 -9.62 5.76 -6.23
C GLU A 8 -9.86 5.85 -7.75
N ASP A 9 -10.39 4.79 -8.35
CA ASP A 9 -10.76 4.71 -9.77
C ASP A 9 -9.67 5.26 -10.71
N SER A 10 -8.44 4.76 -10.50
CA SER A 10 -7.22 5.28 -11.11
C SER A 10 -6.42 4.18 -11.80
N LYS A 11 -5.66 4.53 -12.84
CA LYS A 11 -4.94 3.56 -13.67
C LYS A 11 -3.50 3.97 -13.97
N ASN A 12 -2.62 2.98 -14.11
CA ASN A 12 -1.26 3.14 -14.62
C ASN A 12 -0.42 4.18 -13.86
N LEU A 13 -0.46 4.11 -12.52
CA LEU A 13 0.31 5.00 -11.65
C LEU A 13 1.56 4.31 -11.08
N ASP A 14 2.54 5.12 -10.70
CA ASP A 14 3.74 4.69 -9.99
C ASP A 14 3.80 5.36 -8.61
N ILE A 15 3.55 4.58 -7.55
CA ILE A 15 3.65 5.01 -6.15
C ILE A 15 4.93 4.41 -5.59
N THR A 16 6.03 5.15 -5.71
CA THR A 16 7.36 4.62 -5.41
C THR A 16 8.16 5.47 -4.43
N GLY A 17 8.91 4.81 -3.55
CA GLY A 17 9.91 5.46 -2.68
C GLY A 17 9.36 6.44 -1.64
N ASN A 18 8.06 6.42 -1.34
CA ASN A 18 7.45 7.36 -0.39
C ASN A 18 7.72 6.97 1.07
N GLN A 19 7.74 7.97 1.95
CA GLN A 19 7.82 7.79 3.40
C GLN A 19 6.57 8.35 4.09
N ILE A 20 5.79 7.50 4.76
CA ILE A 20 4.45 7.84 5.24
C ILE A 20 4.27 7.44 6.71
N PHE A 21 4.03 8.41 7.60
CA PHE A 21 4.02 8.20 9.04
C PHE A 21 2.72 8.66 9.70
N GLY A 22 2.27 7.94 10.74
CA GLY A 22 1.20 8.38 11.64
C GLY A 22 -0.17 8.60 10.98
N SER A 23 -0.45 7.94 9.86
CA SER A 23 -1.69 8.07 9.09
C SER A 23 -2.71 6.98 9.45
N ARG A 24 -3.97 7.15 9.04
CA ARG A 24 -4.96 6.07 9.13
C ARG A 24 -4.55 4.93 8.20
N TYR A 25 -4.53 5.20 6.91
CA TYR A 25 -3.89 4.35 5.93
C TYR A 25 -2.62 5.04 5.45
N GLY A 26 -1.49 4.33 5.42
CA GLY A 26 -0.29 4.87 4.77
C GLY A 26 -0.54 5.05 3.28
N ILE A 27 -0.90 3.96 2.60
CA ILE A 27 -1.37 3.95 1.22
C ILE A 27 -2.77 3.35 1.20
N HIS A 28 -3.73 4.03 0.57
CA HIS A 28 -5.10 3.61 0.45
C HIS A 28 -5.48 3.57 -1.03
N CYS A 29 -5.74 2.37 -1.55
CA CYS A 29 -6.08 2.14 -2.93
C CYS A 29 -7.45 1.45 -3.02
N MET A 30 -8.35 2.02 -3.81
CA MET A 30 -9.63 1.43 -4.16
C MET A 30 -9.81 1.45 -5.68
N TYR A 31 -10.19 0.31 -6.27
CA TYR A 31 -10.58 0.25 -7.69
C TYR A 31 -9.47 0.74 -8.65
N ILE A 32 -8.24 0.27 -8.44
CA ILE A 32 -7.08 0.65 -9.26
C ILE A 32 -6.60 -0.48 -10.18
N ASP A 33 -6.01 -0.09 -11.31
CA ASP A 33 -5.63 -0.98 -12.42
C ASP A 33 -4.22 -0.65 -12.94
N GLY A 34 -3.38 -1.64 -13.22
CA GLY A 34 -2.05 -1.45 -13.85
C GLY A 34 -1.06 -0.61 -13.03
N THR A 35 -1.21 -0.55 -11.70
CA THR A 35 -0.46 0.39 -10.83
C THR A 35 0.68 -0.30 -10.09
N LYS A 36 1.80 0.41 -9.89
CA LYS A 36 2.93 -0.06 -9.10
C LYS A 36 2.99 0.64 -7.76
N ILE A 37 3.12 -0.15 -6.70
CA ILE A 37 3.33 0.31 -5.32
C ILE A 37 4.64 -0.31 -4.85
N VAL A 38 5.75 0.41 -5.00
CA VAL A 38 7.09 -0.18 -4.87
C VAL A 38 8.01 0.61 -3.95
N GLY A 39 8.70 -0.08 -3.03
CA GLY A 39 9.75 0.54 -2.23
C GLY A 39 9.27 1.63 -1.26
N ASN A 40 8.00 1.65 -0.89
CA ASN A 40 7.47 2.63 0.06
C ASN A 40 7.75 2.19 1.50
N ARG A 41 8.01 3.15 2.39
CA ARG A 41 8.18 2.93 3.83
C ARG A 41 7.06 3.63 4.59
N GLY A 42 6.42 2.90 5.50
CA GLY A 42 5.49 3.52 6.43
C GLY A 42 5.62 3.01 7.85
N GLU A 43 5.55 3.91 8.83
CA GLU A 43 5.57 3.54 10.24
C GLU A 43 4.45 4.22 11.03
N HIS A 44 3.98 3.53 12.08
CA HIS A 44 2.99 4.06 13.01
C HIS A 44 1.64 4.45 12.36
N ASN A 45 1.40 3.99 11.12
CA ASN A 45 0.08 4.06 10.52
C ASN A 45 -0.85 3.07 11.24
N VAL A 46 -2.17 3.26 11.21
CA VAL A 46 -3.10 2.21 11.69
C VAL A 46 -2.99 1.01 10.77
N THR A 47 -3.09 1.26 9.46
CA THR A 47 -2.85 0.26 8.43
C THR A 47 -1.77 0.77 7.49
N GLY A 48 -0.76 -0.04 7.19
CA GLY A 48 0.36 0.37 6.34
C GLY A 48 -0.08 0.63 4.90
N ALA A 49 -0.62 -0.40 4.25
CA ALA A 49 -1.30 -0.27 2.97
C ALA A 49 -2.66 -1.00 2.99
N MET A 50 -3.69 -0.35 2.45
CA MET A 50 -4.97 -0.96 2.11
C MET A 50 -5.07 -1.02 0.60
N ILE A 51 -5.16 -2.24 0.07
CA ILE A 51 -5.18 -2.52 -1.37
C ILE A 51 -6.47 -3.28 -1.66
N MET A 52 -7.45 -2.55 -2.20
CA MET A 52 -8.83 -3.00 -2.31
C MET A 52 -9.36 -2.89 -3.74
N GLY A 53 -9.96 -3.97 -4.25
CA GLY A 53 -10.61 -3.99 -5.56
C GLY A 53 -9.63 -3.68 -6.68
N VAL A 54 -8.47 -4.34 -6.70
CA VAL A 54 -7.39 -4.01 -7.63
C VAL A 54 -7.12 -5.14 -8.62
N THR A 55 -6.67 -4.76 -9.82
CA THR A 55 -6.26 -5.69 -10.88
C THR A 55 -4.92 -5.26 -11.48
N ASP A 56 -4.06 -6.23 -11.84
CA ASP A 56 -2.76 -5.98 -12.49
C ASP A 56 -1.86 -5.00 -11.71
N VAL A 57 -1.85 -5.14 -10.37
CA VAL A 57 -1.03 -4.30 -9.49
C VAL A 57 0.24 -5.03 -9.08
N LEU A 58 1.36 -4.31 -9.08
CA LEU A 58 2.62 -4.76 -8.49
C LEU A 58 2.83 -4.11 -7.13
N VAL A 59 2.90 -4.91 -6.08
CA VAL A 59 3.25 -4.49 -4.71
C VAL A 59 4.57 -5.14 -4.33
N SER A 60 5.67 -4.40 -4.38
CA SER A 60 7.01 -4.99 -4.18
C SER A 60 7.92 -4.15 -3.30
N GLY A 61 8.61 -4.79 -2.35
CA GLY A 61 9.66 -4.16 -1.56
C GLY A 61 9.19 -3.04 -0.62
N ASN A 62 7.90 -3.00 -0.27
CA ASN A 62 7.37 -2.03 0.69
C ASN A 62 7.62 -2.49 2.13
N SER A 63 7.89 -1.55 3.03
CA SER A 63 8.10 -1.80 4.46
C SER A 63 7.07 -1.05 5.28
N PHE A 64 6.20 -1.78 5.97
CA PHE A 64 5.20 -1.24 6.88
C PHE A 64 5.44 -1.78 8.29
N ALA A 65 5.85 -0.91 9.22
CA ALA A 65 6.22 -1.30 10.57
C ALA A 65 5.45 -0.54 11.66
N LYS A 66 5.28 -1.19 12.82
CA LYS A 66 4.67 -0.61 14.03
C LYS A 66 3.21 -0.16 13.87
N GLN A 67 2.45 -0.87 13.03
CA GLN A 67 0.99 -0.81 12.96
C GLN A 67 0.44 -1.53 14.21
N SER A 68 0.44 -0.84 15.36
CA SER A 68 0.10 -1.42 16.66
C SER A 68 -0.79 -0.52 17.52
N SER A 69 -1.42 0.48 16.91
CA SER A 69 -2.22 1.48 17.64
C SER A 69 -3.53 0.92 18.18
N ASN A 70 -4.05 -0.16 17.58
CA ASN A 70 -5.24 -0.89 18.04
C ASN A 70 -5.28 -2.32 17.46
N VAL A 71 -6.24 -3.12 17.92
CA VAL A 71 -6.42 -4.54 17.52
C VAL A 71 -6.70 -4.77 16.02
N ASN A 72 -7.16 -3.74 15.30
CA ASN A 72 -7.43 -3.78 13.86
C ASN A 72 -6.27 -3.22 13.03
N SER A 73 -5.08 -3.02 13.62
CA SER A 73 -3.93 -2.52 12.86
C SER A 73 -3.38 -3.63 11.95
N GLN A 74 -3.05 -3.31 10.69
CA GLN A 74 -2.47 -4.28 9.74
C GLN A 74 -1.28 -3.69 9.00
N GLY A 75 -0.23 -4.48 8.76
CA GLY A 75 0.86 -4.07 7.87
C GLY A 75 0.34 -3.82 6.44
N ILE A 76 -0.24 -4.85 5.83
CA ILE A 76 -0.91 -4.76 4.52
C ILE A 76 -2.26 -5.46 4.64
N LEU A 77 -3.31 -4.79 4.18
CA LEU A 77 -4.63 -5.37 3.99
C LEU A 77 -4.87 -5.56 2.49
N LEU A 78 -5.20 -6.79 2.09
CA LEU A 78 -5.57 -7.16 0.73
C LEU A 78 -7.04 -7.57 0.72
N TYR A 79 -7.82 -6.98 -0.17
CA TYR A 79 -9.22 -7.35 -0.37
C TYR A 79 -9.56 -7.25 -1.86
N ASP A 80 -10.12 -8.31 -2.44
CA ASP A 80 -10.45 -8.36 -3.88
C ASP A 80 -9.27 -7.93 -4.77
N VAL A 81 -8.20 -8.73 -4.71
CA VAL A 81 -6.96 -8.50 -5.45
C VAL A 81 -6.85 -9.57 -6.53
N GLN A 82 -6.87 -9.15 -7.80
CA GLN A 82 -6.93 -10.05 -8.94
C GLN A 82 -5.71 -9.85 -9.84
N THR A 83 -5.19 -10.94 -10.42
CA THR A 83 -4.09 -10.88 -11.42
C THR A 83 -2.93 -9.96 -11.00
N SER A 84 -2.59 -9.94 -9.70
CA SER A 84 -1.64 -8.98 -9.13
C SER A 84 -0.49 -9.71 -8.44
N LEU A 85 0.68 -9.07 -8.37
CA LEU A 85 1.87 -9.61 -7.71
C LEU A 85 2.14 -8.85 -6.42
N VAL A 86 2.13 -9.57 -5.29
CA VAL A 86 2.58 -9.05 -3.99
C VAL A 86 3.82 -9.84 -3.58
N GLU A 87 4.97 -9.18 -3.50
CA GLU A 87 6.23 -9.83 -3.16
C GLU A 87 7.11 -8.96 -2.28
N ASN A 88 8.06 -9.60 -1.60
CA ASN A 88 9.08 -8.91 -0.83
C ASN A 88 10.45 -9.03 -1.52
N LYS A 89 10.61 -8.31 -2.64
CA LYS A 89 11.90 -8.15 -3.31
C LYS A 89 12.33 -6.70 -3.24
N ARG A 90 13.64 -6.49 -3.01
CA ARG A 90 14.22 -5.17 -3.29
C ARG A 90 14.29 -5.01 -4.81
N PRO A 91 13.90 -3.85 -5.37
CA PRO A 91 14.17 -3.55 -6.76
C PRO A 91 15.66 -3.75 -7.05
N PRO A 92 16.05 -4.33 -8.20
CA PRO A 92 17.46 -4.34 -8.60
C PRO A 92 17.96 -2.89 -8.69
N GLU A 93 19.18 -2.66 -8.17
CA GLU A 93 19.89 -1.38 -8.28
C GLU A 93 20.20 -1.02 -9.74
#